data_AF-A0A285X7P4-F1
#
_entry.id   AF-A0A285X7P4-F1
#
_cell.length_a   1.000
_cell.length_b   1.000
_cell.length_c   1.000
_cell.angle_alpha   90.00
_cell.angle_beta   90.00
_cell.angle_gamma   90.00
#
_symmetry.space_group_name_H-M   'P 1'
#
loop_
_entity.id
_entity.type
_entity.pdbx_description
1 polymer ?
#
loop_
_entity_poly.entity_id
_entity_poly.type
_entity_poly.pdbx_seq_one_letter_code
_entity_poly.pdbx_strand_id
1 'polypeptide(L)'
;MRKIKPDFNVKQIGSFRFYSGILVGLTFSLILNLFFLNIINMSDVMAALAYGSWETSLIQKSDFYYSFFWSLFSISIGFSFTTYLWSGNPLLKTPRQTRINRIANTYAYFIFGLVLFSISRLLQLYIEFHNVEYSVKEEFGMLLFLVPLFIWLFHWTFISRIYKAIKPMGISLLLFIIYGVILAFTSGRF
;
A
#
# COMPACT_ATOMS: atom_id res chain seq x y z
N MET A 1 26.34 26.21 12.87
CA MET A 1 25.60 26.37 11.58
C MET A 1 24.39 25.45 11.55
N ARG A 2 23.16 25.96 11.42
CA ARG A 2 21.96 25.13 11.20
C ARG A 2 22.09 24.44 9.84
N LYS A 3 22.32 23.13 9.81
CA LYS A 3 22.31 22.35 8.56
C LYS A 3 20.89 22.36 7.99
N ILE A 4 20.69 23.13 6.93
CA ILE A 4 19.43 23.19 6.18
C ILE A 4 19.22 21.83 5.52
N LYS A 5 18.02 21.24 5.67
CA LYS A 5 17.68 19.97 5.00
C LYS A 5 17.78 20.13 3.48
N PRO A 6 18.34 19.14 2.75
CA PRO A 6 18.34 19.16 1.29
C PRO A 6 16.92 19.11 0.73
N ASP A 7 16.72 19.71 -0.44
CA ASP A 7 15.44 19.63 -1.15
C ASP A 7 15.26 18.21 -1.74
N PHE A 8 14.02 17.73 -1.76
CA PHE A 8 13.68 16.45 -2.36
C PHE A 8 13.73 16.58 -3.89
N ASN A 9 14.82 16.13 -4.50
CA ASN A 9 15.08 16.28 -5.93
C ASN A 9 15.79 15.03 -6.49
N VAL A 10 15.57 14.79 -7.79
CA VAL A 10 16.17 13.67 -8.55
C VAL A 10 17.70 13.63 -8.42
N LYS A 11 18.35 14.79 -8.40
CA LYS A 11 19.81 14.92 -8.24
C LYS A 11 20.32 14.42 -6.87
N GLN A 12 19.52 14.55 -5.81
CA GLN A 12 19.91 14.15 -4.46
C GLN A 12 19.71 12.65 -4.21
N ILE A 13 18.65 12.07 -4.78
CA ILE A 13 18.33 10.64 -4.64
C ILE A 13 19.13 9.79 -5.64
N GLY A 14 19.39 10.36 -6.82
CA GLY A 14 19.95 9.68 -7.99
C GLY A 14 18.85 9.37 -9.00
N SER A 15 19.08 9.69 -10.27
CA SER A 15 18.09 9.52 -11.36
C SER A 15 17.58 8.09 -11.45
N PHE A 16 18.50 7.11 -11.48
CA PHE A 16 18.14 5.70 -11.54
C PHE A 16 17.22 5.30 -10.39
N ARG A 17 17.61 5.58 -9.14
CA ARG A 17 16.83 5.21 -7.95
C ARG A 17 15.49 5.92 -7.90
N PHE A 18 15.44 7.18 -8.33
CA PHE A 18 14.21 7.95 -8.32
C PHE A 18 13.16 7.34 -9.25
N TYR A 19 13.52 7.16 -10.53
CA TYR A 19 12.60 6.64 -11.54
C TYR A 19 12.33 5.14 -11.39
N SER A 20 13.34 4.34 -11.06
CA SER A 20 13.14 2.90 -10.80
C SER A 20 12.27 2.69 -9.57
N GLY A 21 12.42 3.52 -8.53
CA GLY A 21 11.54 3.54 -7.36
C GLY A 21 10.07 3.68 -7.74
N ILE A 22 9.76 4.71 -8.53
CA ILE A 22 8.39 4.99 -8.98
C ILE A 22 7.85 3.83 -9.84
N LEU A 23 8.64 3.39 -10.82
CA LEU A 23 8.24 2.32 -11.74
C LEU A 23 7.96 1.00 -11.01
N VAL A 24 8.85 0.63 -10.08
CA VAL A 24 8.71 -0.58 -9.27
C VAL A 24 7.49 -0.45 -8.37
N GLY A 25 7.31 0.67 -7.67
CA GLY A 25 6.15 0.86 -6.80
C GLY A 25 4.81 0.80 -7.53
N LEU A 26 4.71 1.42 -8.71
CA LEU A 26 3.51 1.36 -9.55
C LEU A 26 3.24 -0.07 -10.04
N THR A 27 4.27 -0.75 -10.55
CA THR A 27 4.14 -2.15 -11.00
C THR A 27 3.70 -3.07 -9.85
N PHE A 28 4.33 -2.96 -8.67
CA PHE A 28 3.97 -3.77 -7.51
C PHE A 28 2.56 -3.48 -7.02
N SER A 29 2.12 -2.22 -7.03
CA SER A 29 0.74 -1.89 -6.66
C SER A 29 -0.31 -2.46 -7.62
N LEU A 30 0.04 -2.64 -8.91
CA LEU A 30 -0.86 -3.28 -9.85
C LEU A 30 -0.93 -4.79 -9.57
N ILE A 31 0.24 -5.44 -9.43
CA ILE A 31 0.35 -6.87 -9.11
C ILE A 31 -0.37 -7.20 -7.79
N LEU A 32 -0.15 -6.40 -6.74
CA LEU A 32 -0.76 -6.61 -5.44
C LEU A 32 -2.27 -6.39 -5.46
N ASN A 33 -2.78 -5.45 -6.27
CA ASN A 33 -4.22 -5.26 -6.40
C ASN A 33 -4.87 -6.49 -7.04
N LEU A 34 -4.28 -7.01 -8.12
CA LEU A 34 -4.73 -8.27 -8.74
C LEU A 34 -4.60 -9.45 -7.78
N PHE A 35 -3.53 -9.51 -6.99
CA PHE A 35 -3.34 -10.55 -5.98
C PHE A 35 -4.43 -10.53 -4.92
N PHE A 36 -4.79 -9.34 -4.39
CA PHE A 36 -5.88 -9.21 -3.41
C PHE A 36 -7.23 -9.61 -3.99
N LEU A 37 -7.52 -9.21 -5.22
CA LEU A 37 -8.75 -9.60 -5.90
C LEU A 37 -8.86 -11.13 -6.03
N ASN A 38 -7.78 -11.79 -6.48
CA ASN A 38 -7.76 -13.24 -6.60
C ASN A 38 -7.89 -13.96 -5.25
N ILE A 39 -7.31 -13.38 -4.18
CA ILE A 39 -7.48 -13.89 -2.82
C ILE A 39 -8.95 -13.89 -2.41
N ILE A 40 -9.66 -12.79 -2.66
CA ILE A 40 -11.08 -12.63 -2.28
C ILE A 40 -11.93 -13.63 -3.07
N ASN A 41 -11.72 -13.73 -4.38
CA ASN A 41 -12.44 -14.70 -5.22
C ASN A 41 -12.17 -16.14 -4.76
N MET A 42 -10.93 -16.47 -4.40
CA MET A 42 -10.59 -17.79 -3.87
C MET A 42 -11.25 -18.05 -2.52
N SER A 43 -11.34 -17.06 -1.64
CA SER A 43 -12.05 -17.23 -0.38
C SER A 43 -13.55 -17.45 -0.57
N ASP A 44 -14.18 -16.77 -1.52
CA ASP A 44 -15.60 -16.94 -1.84
C ASP A 44 -15.88 -18.35 -2.39
N VAL A 45 -14.99 -18.86 -3.27
CA VAL A 45 -15.07 -20.24 -3.78
C VAL A 45 -14.88 -21.26 -2.65
N MET A 46 -13.90 -21.05 -1.76
CA MET A 46 -13.67 -21.96 -0.62
C MET A 46 -14.86 -21.96 0.34
N ALA A 47 -15.48 -20.81 0.59
CA ALA A 47 -16.69 -20.71 1.41
C ALA A 47 -17.86 -21.47 0.74
N ALA A 48 -18.09 -21.26 -0.56
CA ALA A 48 -19.13 -21.97 -1.31
C ALA A 48 -18.93 -23.49 -1.28
N LEU A 49 -17.69 -23.96 -1.41
CA LEU A 49 -17.34 -25.39 -1.32
C LEU A 49 -17.55 -25.96 0.09
N ALA A 50 -17.22 -25.21 1.13
CA ALA A 50 -17.35 -25.65 2.52
C ALA A 50 -18.81 -25.78 2.96
N TYR A 51 -19.70 -24.91 2.48
CA TYR A 51 -21.08 -24.81 2.96
C TYR A 51 -22.15 -25.26 1.95
N GLY A 52 -21.76 -25.61 0.72
CA GLY A 52 -22.67 -26.15 -0.30
C GLY A 52 -23.64 -25.12 -0.90
N SER A 53 -23.48 -23.84 -0.58
CA SER A 53 -24.27 -22.72 -1.11
C SER A 53 -23.70 -22.26 -2.46
N TRP A 54 -24.13 -22.90 -3.55
CA TRP A 54 -23.79 -22.46 -4.92
C TRP A 54 -24.72 -21.33 -5.44
N GLU A 55 -25.65 -20.85 -4.61
CA GLU A 55 -26.68 -19.89 -5.02
C GLU A 55 -26.19 -18.43 -5.05
N THR A 56 -25.04 -18.12 -4.46
CA THR A 56 -24.42 -16.81 -4.63
C THR A 56 -23.66 -16.80 -5.96
N SER A 57 -24.05 -15.89 -6.86
CA SER A 57 -23.32 -15.66 -8.10
C SER A 57 -21.83 -15.49 -7.78
N LEU A 58 -20.99 -16.41 -8.25
CA LEU A 58 -19.52 -16.47 -8.03
C LEU A 58 -18.75 -15.22 -8.49
N ILE A 59 -19.47 -14.20 -8.97
CA ILE A 59 -19.01 -12.93 -9.48
C ILE A 59 -19.92 -11.85 -8.86
N GLN A 60 -19.94 -11.75 -7.53
CA GLN A 60 -20.59 -10.59 -6.92
C GLN A 60 -19.70 -9.39 -7.19
N LYS A 61 -20.20 -8.45 -8.00
CA LYS A 61 -19.47 -7.24 -8.37
C LYS A 61 -18.98 -6.55 -7.10
N SER A 62 -17.65 -6.46 -6.95
CA SER A 62 -17.03 -5.82 -5.80
C SER A 62 -17.60 -4.42 -5.62
N ASP A 63 -18.22 -4.18 -4.46
CA ASP A 63 -18.72 -2.88 -4.06
C ASP A 63 -17.58 -1.85 -4.16
N PHE A 64 -17.81 -0.68 -4.78
CA PHE A 64 -16.75 0.31 -5.03
C PHE A 64 -15.95 0.64 -3.78
N TYR A 65 -16.61 0.66 -2.62
CA TYR A 65 -15.99 0.84 -1.30
C TYR A 65 -14.83 -0.15 -1.06
N TYR A 66 -15.06 -1.46 -1.25
CA TYR A 66 -14.05 -2.50 -1.02
C TYR A 66 -12.97 -2.48 -2.11
N SER A 67 -13.36 -2.34 -3.37
CA SER A 67 -12.41 -2.19 -4.49
C SER A 67 -11.48 -0.97 -4.31
N PHE A 68 -12.02 0.14 -3.83
CA PHE A 68 -11.25 1.35 -3.55
C PHE A 68 -10.31 1.17 -2.36
N PHE A 69 -10.76 0.50 -1.30
CA PHE A 69 -9.90 0.17 -0.16
C PHE A 69 -8.70 -0.69 -0.58
N TRP A 70 -8.94 -1.81 -1.27
CA TRP A 70 -7.87 -2.71 -1.71
C TRP A 70 -6.91 -2.04 -2.69
N SER A 71 -7.42 -1.16 -3.55
CA SER A 71 -6.60 -0.34 -4.44
C SER A 71 -5.68 0.60 -3.66
N LEU A 72 -6.21 1.37 -2.71
CA LEU A 72 -5.39 2.26 -1.88
C LEU A 72 -4.38 1.49 -1.02
N PHE A 73 -4.79 0.35 -0.46
CA PHE A 73 -3.92 -0.53 0.31
C PHE A 73 -2.76 -1.06 -0.52
N SER A 74 -3.05 -1.51 -1.74
CA SER A 74 -2.04 -1.95 -2.69
C SER A 74 -1.05 -0.83 -3.06
N ILE A 75 -1.54 0.39 -3.31
CA ILE A 75 -0.68 1.53 -3.61
C ILE A 75 0.21 1.88 -2.42
N SER A 76 -0.32 1.83 -1.20
CA SER A 76 0.48 2.08 0.01
C SER A 76 1.60 1.06 0.18
N ILE A 77 1.35 -0.21 -0.12
CA ILE A 77 2.40 -1.25 -0.09
C ILE A 77 3.39 -1.05 -1.24
N GLY A 78 2.91 -0.73 -2.45
CA GLY A 78 3.75 -0.36 -3.59
C GLY A 78 4.68 0.80 -3.26
N PHE A 79 4.19 1.80 -2.51
CA PHE A 79 4.98 2.94 -2.06
C PHE A 79 6.08 2.54 -1.04
N SER A 80 5.92 1.44 -0.32
CA SER A 80 6.99 0.85 0.50
C SER A 80 8.20 0.46 -0.36
N PHE A 81 7.97 -0.13 -1.54
CA PHE A 81 9.04 -0.47 -2.48
C PHE A 81 9.71 0.77 -3.08
N THR A 82 8.92 1.79 -3.41
CA THR A 82 9.45 3.10 -3.84
C THR A 82 10.38 3.68 -2.77
N THR A 83 9.92 3.67 -1.52
CA THR A 83 10.67 4.21 -0.38
C THR A 83 11.92 3.38 -0.09
N TYR A 84 11.84 2.06 -0.23
CA TYR A 84 12.99 1.16 -0.13
C TYR A 84 14.09 1.54 -1.14
N LEU A 85 13.74 1.74 -2.41
CA LEU A 85 14.69 2.11 -3.45
C LEU A 85 15.25 3.53 -3.27
N TRP A 86 14.41 4.49 -2.86
CA TRP A 86 14.84 5.84 -2.55
C TRP A 86 15.75 5.92 -1.32
N SER A 87 15.52 5.05 -0.34
CA SER A 87 16.33 4.95 0.89
C SER A 87 17.58 4.06 0.73
N GLY A 88 17.79 3.44 -0.43
CA GLY A 88 18.97 2.62 -0.71
C GLY A 88 20.28 3.41 -0.89
N ASN A 89 20.30 4.74 -0.70
CA ASN A 89 21.51 5.55 -0.90
C ASN A 89 22.52 5.43 0.27
N PRO A 90 23.73 4.87 0.06
CA PRO A 90 24.71 4.71 1.12
C PRO A 90 25.49 6.00 1.45
N LEU A 91 25.45 7.02 0.58
CA LEU A 91 26.33 8.20 0.66
C LEU A 91 25.55 9.49 0.98
N LEU A 92 24.91 9.51 2.16
CA LEU A 92 24.36 10.77 2.70
C LEU A 92 25.46 11.56 3.39
N LYS A 93 25.40 12.90 3.26
CA LYS A 93 26.44 13.84 3.74
C LYS A 93 26.67 13.81 5.26
N THR A 94 25.79 13.19 6.04
CA THR A 94 25.86 13.19 7.50
C THR A 94 25.55 11.81 8.06
N PRO A 95 26.32 11.28 9.04
CA PRO A 95 26.10 9.94 9.61
C PRO A 95 24.70 9.75 10.23
N ARG A 96 24.13 10.81 10.82
CA ARG A 96 22.74 10.81 11.32
C ARG A 96 21.72 10.55 10.21
N GLN A 97 21.91 11.15 9.04
CA GLN A 97 21.04 10.94 7.89
C GLN A 97 21.19 9.51 7.35
N THR A 98 22.42 8.99 7.29
CA THR A 98 22.68 7.59 6.93
C THR A 98 22.00 6.60 7.87
N ARG A 99 22.01 6.85 9.19
CA ARG A 99 21.30 6.00 10.17
C ARG A 99 19.78 6.04 9.96
N ILE A 100 19.19 7.22 9.78
CA ILE A 100 17.75 7.37 9.51
C ILE A 100 17.38 6.66 8.20
N ASN A 101 18.25 6.74 7.18
CA ASN A 101 18.02 6.13 5.88
C ASN A 101 18.05 4.59 5.94
N ARG A 102 18.97 4.02 6.71
CA ARG A 102 19.00 2.57 6.99
C ARG A 102 17.75 2.12 7.73
N ILE A 103 17.32 2.89 8.74
CA ILE A 103 16.09 2.62 9.48
C ILE A 103 14.87 2.66 8.55
N ALA A 104 14.77 3.66 7.67
CA ALA A 104 13.69 3.77 6.69
C ALA A 104 13.66 2.56 5.73
N ASN A 105 14.83 2.12 5.30
CA ASN A 105 14.99 0.96 4.42
C ASN A 105 14.54 -0.35 5.12
N THR A 106 14.97 -0.58 6.37
CA THR A 106 14.53 -1.73 7.17
C THR A 106 13.03 -1.68 7.47
N TYR A 107 12.48 -0.50 7.77
CA TYR A 107 11.05 -0.37 8.04
C TYR A 107 10.18 -0.61 6.80
N ALA A 108 10.65 -0.26 5.60
CA ALA A 108 9.94 -0.59 4.37
C ALA A 108 9.75 -2.12 4.21
N TYR A 109 10.81 -2.89 4.49
CA TYR A 109 10.72 -4.36 4.53
C TYR A 109 9.84 -4.88 5.67
N PHE A 110 9.95 -4.28 6.86
CA PHE A 110 9.15 -4.69 8.00
C PHE A 110 7.66 -4.48 7.75
N ILE A 111 7.26 -3.33 7.19
CA ILE A 111 5.86 -3.06 6.84
C ILE A 111 5.39 -4.04 5.78
N PHE A 112 6.20 -4.30 4.74
CA PHE A 112 5.85 -5.29 3.73
C PHE A 112 5.61 -6.68 4.35
N GLY A 113 6.53 -7.13 5.23
CA GLY A 113 6.39 -8.40 5.94
C GLY A 113 5.19 -8.45 6.89
N LEU A 114 4.92 -7.36 7.62
CA LEU A 114 3.76 -7.24 8.51
C LEU A 114 2.45 -7.28 7.72
N VAL A 115 2.41 -6.66 6.55
CA VAL A 115 1.24 -6.71 5.68
C VAL A 115 1.03 -8.12 5.14
N LEU A 116 2.07 -8.80 4.62
CA LEU A 116 1.96 -10.20 4.20
C LEU A 116 1.50 -11.13 5.32
N PHE A 117 2.03 -10.95 6.52
CA PHE A 117 1.60 -11.69 7.71
C PHE A 117 0.12 -11.40 8.03
N SER A 118 -0.30 -10.14 8.01
CA SER A 118 -1.68 -9.75 8.27
C SER A 118 -2.63 -10.34 7.23
N ILE A 119 -2.26 -10.34 5.95
CA ILE A 119 -3.05 -10.95 4.87
C ILE A 119 -3.19 -12.46 5.08
N SER A 120 -2.11 -13.16 5.44
CA SER A 120 -2.16 -14.61 5.71
C SER A 120 -3.13 -14.96 6.85
N ARG A 121 -3.21 -14.09 7.86
CA ARG A 121 -4.13 -14.25 8.99
C ARG A 121 -5.55 -13.81 8.63
N LEU A 122 -5.71 -12.76 7.84
CA LEU A 122 -7.02 -12.31 7.35
C LEU A 122 -7.66 -13.36 6.44
N LEU A 123 -6.87 -14.08 5.62
CA LEU A 123 -7.38 -15.19 4.82
C LEU A 123 -7.98 -16.30 5.70
N GLN A 124 -7.26 -16.64 6.78
CA GLN A 124 -7.68 -17.62 7.77
C GLN A 124 -8.94 -17.16 8.51
N LEU A 125 -8.98 -15.89 8.93
CA LEU A 125 -10.13 -15.30 9.63
C LEU A 125 -11.34 -15.15 8.70
N TYR A 126 -11.16 -14.74 7.45
CA TYR A 126 -12.25 -14.54 6.49
C TYR A 126 -12.97 -15.86 6.17
N ILE A 127 -12.23 -16.96 6.07
CA ILE A 127 -12.81 -18.31 5.93
C ILE A 127 -13.63 -18.69 7.16
N GLU A 128 -13.19 -18.31 8.37
CA GLU A 128 -13.89 -18.62 9.62
C GLU A 128 -15.10 -17.70 9.90
N PHE A 129 -15.06 -16.43 9.46
CA PHE A 129 -16.08 -15.40 9.77
C PHE A 129 -17.21 -15.27 8.73
N HIS A 130 -17.19 -16.01 7.63
CA HIS A 130 -18.26 -15.98 6.61
C HIS A 130 -19.68 -16.31 7.17
N ASN A 131 -19.76 -16.83 8.40
CA ASN A 131 -21.00 -17.18 9.09
C ASN A 131 -21.60 -16.07 9.97
N VAL A 132 -21.02 -14.88 10.01
CA VAL A 132 -21.60 -13.75 10.76
C VAL A 132 -21.99 -12.67 9.75
N GLU A 133 -23.24 -12.20 9.80
CA GLU A 133 -23.73 -11.04 9.03
C GLU A 133 -22.99 -9.76 9.50
N TYR A 134 -21.70 -9.67 9.23
CA TYR A 134 -20.82 -8.57 9.60
C TYR A 134 -20.39 -7.82 8.34
N SER A 135 -21.03 -6.68 8.12
CA SER A 135 -20.64 -5.74 7.07
C SER A 135 -19.53 -4.83 7.60
N VAL A 136 -18.28 -5.09 7.20
CA VAL A 136 -17.11 -4.24 7.57
C VAL A 136 -17.37 -2.77 7.23
N LYS A 137 -18.08 -2.52 6.12
CA LYS A 137 -18.51 -1.18 5.70
C LYS A 137 -19.46 -0.51 6.70
N GLU A 138 -20.38 -1.25 7.31
CA GLU A 138 -21.33 -0.71 8.30
C GLU A 138 -20.65 -0.43 9.63
N GLU A 139 -19.71 -1.27 10.04
CA GLU A 139 -19.03 -1.11 11.33
C GLU A 139 -17.91 -0.06 11.31
N PHE A 140 -17.06 -0.09 10.27
CA PHE A 140 -15.86 0.75 10.22
C PHE A 140 -16.02 1.96 9.29
N GLY A 141 -16.92 1.90 8.30
CA GLY A 141 -17.19 3.01 7.38
C GLY A 141 -15.90 3.63 6.82
N MET A 142 -15.74 4.94 6.97
CA MET A 142 -14.55 5.63 6.45
C MET A 142 -13.27 5.37 7.26
N LEU A 143 -13.36 4.84 8.49
CA LEU A 143 -12.19 4.59 9.34
C LEU A 143 -11.25 3.54 8.74
N LEU A 144 -11.80 2.61 7.95
CA LEU A 144 -11.00 1.57 7.27
C LEU A 144 -9.94 2.18 6.35
N PHE A 145 -10.22 3.31 5.71
CA PHE A 145 -9.27 4.01 4.83
C PHE A 145 -8.11 4.69 5.56
N LEU A 146 -8.16 4.79 6.90
CA LEU A 146 -7.03 5.27 7.69
C LEU A 146 -5.85 4.30 7.63
N VAL A 147 -6.09 3.00 7.44
CA VAL A 147 -5.03 1.98 7.34
C VAL A 147 -4.09 2.23 6.15
N PRO A 148 -4.58 2.26 4.89
CA PRO A 148 -3.70 2.55 3.75
C PRO A 148 -3.08 3.94 3.85
N LEU A 149 -3.83 4.94 4.33
CA LEU A 149 -3.30 6.29 4.51
C LEU A 149 -2.16 6.34 5.55
N PHE A 150 -2.30 5.62 6.66
CA PHE A 150 -1.28 5.51 7.70
C PHE A 150 0.01 4.89 7.15
N ILE A 151 -0.09 3.79 6.41
CA ILE A 151 1.07 3.13 5.78
C ILE A 151 1.79 4.12 4.85
N TRP A 152 1.04 4.85 4.03
CA TRP A 152 1.61 5.84 3.10
C TRP A 152 2.27 7.02 3.84
N LEU A 153 1.60 7.60 4.85
CA LEU A 153 2.13 8.70 5.67
C LEU A 153 3.36 8.28 6.48
N PHE A 154 3.40 7.03 6.95
CA PHE A 154 4.52 6.50 7.70
C PHE A 154 5.81 6.59 6.88
N HIS A 155 5.79 6.16 5.61
CA HIS A 155 6.94 6.28 4.71
C HIS A 155 7.34 7.74 4.47
N TRP A 156 6.37 8.64 4.25
CA TRP A 156 6.65 10.07 4.10
C TRP A 156 7.25 10.71 5.33
N THR A 157 6.95 10.20 6.53
CA THR A 157 7.56 10.67 7.77
C THR A 157 9.08 10.45 7.77
N PHE A 158 9.55 9.32 7.24
CA PHE A 158 10.99 9.07 7.11
C PHE A 158 11.64 9.90 6.02
N ILE A 159 11.00 10.03 4.86
CA ILE A 159 11.49 10.88 3.77
C ILE A 159 11.61 12.34 4.24
N SER A 160 10.62 12.85 4.97
CA SER A 160 10.57 14.22 5.51
C SER A 160 11.61 14.48 6.61
N ARG A 161 12.12 13.43 7.27
CA ARG A 161 13.24 13.56 8.22
C ARG A 161 14.55 13.85 7.51
N ILE A 162 14.71 13.38 6.26
CA ILE A 162 15.94 13.54 5.47
C ILE A 162 15.86 14.75 4.54
N TYR A 163 14.72 14.94 3.86
CA TYR A 163 14.52 15.95 2.82
C TYR A 163 13.40 16.95 3.16
N LYS A 164 13.39 18.12 2.50
CA LYS A 164 12.19 18.97 2.46
C LYS A 164 11.16 18.35 1.51
N ALA A 165 10.15 17.71 2.09
CA ALA A 165 9.25 16.82 1.38
C ALA A 165 7.79 17.30 1.29
N ILE A 166 7.43 18.48 1.83
CA ILE A 166 6.02 18.88 1.92
C ILE A 166 5.32 19.04 0.56
N LYS A 167 6.02 19.63 -0.42
CA LYS A 167 5.51 19.77 -1.80
C LYS A 167 5.36 18.42 -2.51
N PRO A 168 6.40 17.56 -2.60
CA PRO A 168 6.26 16.26 -3.25
C PRO A 168 5.31 15.31 -2.51
N MET A 169 5.19 15.43 -1.18
CA MET A 169 4.17 14.71 -0.41
C MET A 169 2.75 15.11 -0.85
N GLY A 170 2.47 16.41 -1.02
CA GLY A 170 1.18 16.88 -1.54
C GLY A 170 0.87 16.38 -2.96
N ILE A 171 1.86 16.42 -3.86
CA ILE A 171 1.71 15.92 -5.24
C ILE A 171 1.45 14.41 -5.23
N SER A 172 2.21 13.65 -4.45
CA SER A 172 2.03 12.20 -4.36
C SER A 172 0.74 11.80 -3.67
N LEU A 173 0.16 12.62 -2.78
CA LEU A 173 -1.16 12.37 -2.21
C LEU A 173 -2.26 12.43 -3.28
N LEU A 174 -2.18 13.42 -4.19
CA LEU A 174 -3.11 13.51 -5.31
C LEU A 174 -2.98 12.30 -6.23
N LEU A 175 -1.73 11.90 -6.55
CA LEU A 175 -1.47 10.70 -7.34
C LEU A 175 -1.99 9.43 -6.65
N PHE A 176 -1.82 9.33 -5.32
CA PHE A 176 -2.31 8.22 -4.52
C PHE A 176 -3.83 8.04 -4.64
N ILE A 177 -4.58 9.15 -4.55
CA ILE A 177 -6.04 9.12 -4.67
C ILE A 177 -6.47 8.82 -6.11
N ILE A 178 -5.93 9.55 -7.10
CA ILE A 178 -6.29 9.39 -8.52
C ILE A 178 -6.01 7.96 -8.99
N TYR A 179 -4.83 7.45 -8.68
CA TYR A 179 -4.43 6.10 -9.07
C TYR A 179 -5.25 5.04 -8.33
N GLY A 180 -5.60 5.29 -7.07
CA GLY A 180 -6.53 4.45 -6.31
C GLY A 180 -7.90 4.33 -6.98
N VAL A 181 -8.45 5.45 -7.47
CA VAL A 181 -9.72 5.46 -8.19
C VAL A 181 -9.61 4.68 -9.51
N ILE A 182 -8.54 4.88 -10.28
CA ILE A 182 -8.30 4.15 -11.54
C ILE A 182 -8.23 2.64 -11.29
N LEU A 183 -7.46 2.22 -10.29
CA LEU A 183 -7.31 0.82 -9.94
C LEU A 183 -8.64 0.22 -9.43
N ALA A 184 -9.42 0.97 -8.67
CA ALA A 184 -10.72 0.51 -8.15
C ALA A 184 -11.75 0.30 -9.27
N PHE A 185 -11.77 1.18 -10.27
CA PHE A 185 -12.60 0.97 -11.46
C PHE A 185 -12.14 -0.20 -12.32
N THR A 186 -10.85 -0.50 -12.29
CA THR A 186 -10.29 -1.65 -13.02
C THR A 186 -10.65 -2.95 -12.32
N SER A 187 -10.58 -3.01 -10.99
CA SER A 187 -10.95 -4.19 -10.21
C SER A 187 -12.46 -4.44 -10.16
N GLY A 188 -13.29 -3.39 -10.16
CA GLY A 188 -14.76 -3.51 -10.14
C GLY A 188 -15.42 -3.81 -11.49
N ARG A 189 -14.64 -4.02 -12.56
CA ARG A 189 -15.12 -4.39 -13.91
C ARG A 189 -15.00 -5.88 -14.22
N PHE A 190 -14.36 -6.66 -13.36
CA PHE A 190 -14.21 -8.12 -13.49
C PHE A 190 -15.13 -8.84 -12.52
#